data_AF-A0A946YXS8-F1
#
_entry.id   AF-A0A946YXS8-F1
#
_cell.length_a   1.000
_cell.length_b   1.000
_cell.length_c   1.000
_cell.angle_alpha   90.00
_cell.angle_beta   90.00
_cell.angle_gamma   90.00
#
_symmetry.space_group_name_H-M   'P 1'
#
loop_
_entity.id
_entity.type
_entity.pdbx_description
1 polymer ?
#
loop_
_entity_poly.entity_id
_entity_poly.type
_entity_poly.pdbx_seq_one_letter_code
_entity_poly.pdbx_strand_id
1 'polypeptide(L)'
;FCHHKAPHRVWEPSREHFTMYDDLDIPEPETFRDDLVGRAEVVQAVKMRMMDLDPIIDLKSPVPAGLTLDEEISWRYQRYIKDYLRVVASIDDNVGRLLDDLDARGLTDNTIVVYTSDQGFFLGDHGWFDKRLMYEESLSMPLLVQYPPVVDAGSSSDEIVVNVDFCPTLLELMDVEIPSSVQGRSFAPLLDGSAPDDWPQSMYYRYWMHHDGAHDCPAHYGVRTKTHKLICYYNDPLDQPGAHGPTEPMEWELFDLVADPYEVNNVIEDAAYADVRLELEAELSRLQITVGDTAYPPPSARKN
;
A
#
# COMPACT_ATOMS: atom_id res chain seq x y z
N PHE A 1 -5.32 -3.99 -21.26
CA PHE A 1 -4.74 -4.19 -19.93
C PHE A 1 -3.77 -5.36 -19.96
N CYS A 2 -2.51 -5.11 -19.61
CA CYS A 2 -1.51 -6.14 -19.35
C CYS A 2 -1.37 -6.25 -17.83
N HIS A 3 -1.65 -7.42 -17.27
CA HIS A 3 -1.56 -7.64 -15.82
C HIS A 3 -0.51 -8.70 -15.53
N HIS A 4 0.46 -8.34 -14.69
CA HIS A 4 1.41 -9.29 -14.11
C HIS A 4 0.92 -9.69 -12.73
N LYS A 5 0.82 -10.99 -12.48
CA LYS A 5 0.61 -11.49 -11.11
C LYS A 5 1.87 -11.28 -10.27
N ALA A 6 3.04 -11.45 -10.88
CA ALA A 6 4.30 -11.09 -10.27
C ALA A 6 4.33 -9.56 -9.98
N PRO A 7 4.96 -9.10 -8.87
CA PRO A 7 5.80 -9.87 -7.95
C PRO A 7 5.03 -10.52 -6.80
N HIS A 8 3.72 -10.73 -6.87
CA HIS A 8 3.01 -11.51 -5.86
C HIS A 8 3.67 -12.89 -5.68
N ARG A 9 3.69 -13.39 -4.44
CA ARG A 9 4.23 -14.72 -4.07
C ARG A 9 3.80 -15.80 -5.09
N VAL A 10 4.70 -16.69 -5.50
CA VAL A 10 5.86 -17.22 -4.75
C VAL A 10 7.25 -16.71 -5.18
N TRP A 11 7.32 -15.54 -5.83
CA TRP A 11 8.56 -14.87 -6.27
C TRP A 11 9.48 -15.74 -7.14
N GLU A 12 9.04 -16.04 -8.35
CA GLU A 12 9.80 -16.81 -9.34
C GLU A 12 10.31 -15.88 -10.45
N PRO A 13 11.59 -15.47 -10.42
CA PRO A 13 12.14 -14.59 -11.44
C PRO A 13 12.39 -15.31 -12.78
N SER A 14 12.75 -14.55 -13.80
CA SER A 14 13.29 -15.10 -15.05
C SER A 14 14.64 -15.78 -14.78
N ARG A 15 15.02 -16.72 -15.66
CA ARG A 15 16.29 -17.46 -15.53
C ARG A 15 17.52 -16.53 -15.53
N GLU A 16 17.44 -15.39 -16.20
CA GLU A 16 18.53 -14.42 -16.32
C GLU A 16 18.83 -13.75 -14.97
N HIS A 17 17.83 -13.65 -14.09
CA HIS A 17 17.94 -12.98 -12.79
C HIS A 17 18.12 -13.93 -11.61
N PHE A 18 18.24 -15.24 -11.84
CA PHE A 18 18.34 -16.25 -10.76
C PHE A 18 19.45 -15.99 -9.75
N THR A 19 20.60 -15.48 -10.21
CA THR A 19 21.77 -15.22 -9.37
C THR A 19 21.99 -13.74 -9.10
N MET A 20 21.07 -12.88 -9.55
CA MET A 20 21.16 -11.44 -9.30
C MET A 20 21.14 -11.20 -7.78
N TYR A 21 22.06 -10.40 -7.24
CA TYR A 21 22.22 -10.15 -5.80
C TYR A 21 22.74 -11.32 -4.94
N ASP A 22 23.22 -12.44 -5.50
CA ASP A 22 23.79 -13.53 -4.68
C ASP A 22 24.97 -13.04 -3.81
N ASP A 23 25.83 -12.20 -4.40
CA ASP A 23 27.04 -11.67 -3.75
C ASP A 23 26.83 -10.34 -3.00
N LEU A 24 25.58 -9.90 -2.82
CA LEU A 24 25.23 -8.62 -2.20
C LEU A 24 24.28 -8.83 -1.04
N ASP A 25 24.53 -8.19 0.09
CA ASP A 25 23.53 -8.08 1.16
C ASP A 25 22.67 -6.85 0.92
N ILE A 26 21.35 -7.06 0.86
CA ILE A 26 20.39 -5.97 0.72
C ILE A 26 20.24 -5.28 2.08
N PRO A 27 20.38 -3.94 2.18
CA PRO A 27 20.22 -3.23 3.44
C PRO A 27 18.84 -3.47 4.06
N GLU A 28 18.80 -3.74 5.36
CA GLU A 28 17.55 -3.77 6.13
C GLU A 28 16.94 -2.34 6.15
N PRO A 29 15.61 -2.18 5.97
CA PRO A 29 14.93 -0.89 6.16
C PRO A 29 15.16 -0.30 7.56
N GLU A 30 15.02 1.02 7.71
CA GLU A 30 15.20 1.69 9.01
C GLU A 30 14.28 1.12 10.11
N THR A 31 13.07 0.73 9.71
CA THR A 31 12.04 0.14 10.59
C THR A 31 12.13 -1.38 10.70
N PHE A 32 13.12 -2.04 10.12
CA PHE A 32 13.18 -3.52 10.06
C PHE A 32 13.16 -4.19 11.44
N ARG A 33 13.74 -3.52 12.45
CA ARG A 33 13.79 -3.97 13.84
C ARG A 33 12.78 -3.26 14.74
N ASP A 34 11.73 -2.68 14.18
CA ASP A 34 10.63 -2.07 14.93
C ASP A 34 9.95 -3.12 15.83
N ASP A 35 9.97 -2.84 17.14
CA ASP A 35 9.37 -3.70 18.17
C ASP A 35 7.87 -3.45 18.32
N LEU A 36 7.32 -2.47 17.60
CA LEU A 36 5.92 -2.05 17.57
C LEU A 36 5.39 -1.58 18.94
N VAL A 37 6.26 -1.28 19.90
CA VAL A 37 5.82 -0.84 21.22
C VAL A 37 5.05 0.47 21.11
N GLY A 38 3.83 0.49 21.66
CA GLY A 38 2.93 1.65 21.60
C GLY A 38 1.99 1.66 20.39
N ARG A 39 2.16 0.75 19.43
CA ARG A 39 1.14 0.47 18.40
C ARG A 39 -0.08 -0.23 18.99
N ALA A 40 -1.19 -0.23 18.26
CA ALA A 40 -2.39 -0.98 18.60
C ALA A 40 -2.04 -2.47 18.83
N GLU A 41 -2.67 -3.10 19.83
CA GLU A 41 -2.41 -4.48 20.22
C GLU A 41 -2.68 -5.45 19.05
N VAL A 42 -3.76 -5.22 18.29
CA VAL A 42 -4.06 -6.02 17.08
C VAL A 42 -2.98 -5.93 15.99
N VAL A 43 -2.28 -4.79 15.88
CA VAL A 43 -1.19 -4.61 14.91
C VAL A 43 0.04 -5.42 15.34
N GLN A 44 0.32 -5.48 16.65
CA GLN A 44 1.41 -6.27 17.19
C GLN A 44 1.21 -7.78 17.00
N ALA A 45 -0.05 -8.22 16.87
CA ALA A 45 -0.43 -9.63 16.77
C ALA A 45 -0.46 -10.19 15.33
N VAL A 46 -0.27 -9.36 14.29
CA VAL A 46 -0.35 -9.81 12.90
C VAL A 46 0.75 -10.84 12.55
N LYS A 47 0.38 -11.83 11.72
CA LYS A 47 1.24 -12.93 11.26
C LYS A 47 1.87 -12.62 9.91
N MET A 48 2.71 -11.59 9.90
CA MET A 48 3.40 -11.10 8.72
C MET A 48 4.89 -10.86 8.97
N ARG A 49 5.46 -11.35 10.09
CA ARG A 49 6.86 -11.12 10.43
C ARG A 49 7.77 -11.99 9.56
N MET A 50 9.06 -11.66 9.46
CA MET A 50 10.04 -12.50 8.76
C MET A 50 9.99 -13.97 9.19
N MET A 51 9.72 -14.22 10.48
CA MET A 51 9.58 -15.58 11.03
C MET A 51 8.34 -16.33 10.53
N ASP A 52 7.33 -15.63 10.03
CA ASP A 52 6.10 -16.21 9.46
C ASP A 52 6.26 -16.61 7.98
N LEU A 53 7.40 -16.29 7.34
CA LEU A 53 7.70 -16.75 5.98
C LEU A 53 7.73 -18.28 5.91
N ASP A 54 7.02 -18.83 4.92
CA ASP A 54 6.94 -20.27 4.70
C ASP A 54 8.30 -20.83 4.25
N PRO A 55 8.89 -21.81 4.97
CA PRO A 55 10.21 -22.33 4.63
C PRO A 55 10.32 -23.00 3.26
N ILE A 56 9.20 -23.52 2.73
CA ILE A 56 9.16 -24.23 1.45
C ILE A 56 8.85 -23.25 0.33
N ILE A 57 7.78 -22.48 0.50
CA ILE A 57 7.21 -21.63 -0.54
C ILE A 57 8.01 -20.33 -0.67
N ASP A 58 8.28 -19.68 0.46
CA ASP A 58 8.83 -18.32 0.48
C ASP A 58 10.36 -18.38 0.51
N LEU A 59 10.93 -19.20 1.40
CA LEU A 59 12.38 -19.30 1.54
C LEU A 59 13.04 -20.23 0.52
N LYS A 60 12.33 -21.26 0.03
CA LYS A 60 12.85 -22.23 -0.97
C LYS A 60 14.16 -22.93 -0.53
N SER A 61 14.44 -22.93 0.77
CA SER A 61 15.65 -23.52 1.36
C SER A 61 15.41 -23.78 2.85
N PRO A 62 15.98 -24.87 3.39
CA PRO A 62 16.01 -25.05 4.84
C PRO A 62 16.78 -23.89 5.49
N VAL A 63 16.29 -23.48 6.66
CA VAL A 63 17.00 -22.54 7.54
C VAL A 63 18.28 -23.22 8.07
N PRO A 64 19.45 -22.55 8.04
CA PRO A 64 20.67 -23.07 8.62
C PRO A 64 20.53 -23.36 10.12
N ALA A 65 21.09 -24.49 10.58
CA ALA A 65 21.10 -24.82 11.99
C ALA A 65 22.08 -23.95 12.78
N GLY A 66 21.72 -23.58 14.01
CA GLY A 66 22.61 -22.91 14.95
C GLY A 66 22.63 -21.38 14.86
N LEU A 67 21.76 -20.77 14.04
CA LEU A 67 21.55 -19.32 14.04
C LEU A 67 20.89 -18.88 15.35
N THR A 68 21.30 -17.72 15.85
CA THR A 68 20.51 -16.94 16.82
C THR A 68 19.21 -16.43 16.17
N LEU A 69 18.26 -15.96 16.97
CA LEU A 69 17.01 -15.41 16.44
C LEU A 69 17.25 -14.25 15.46
N ASP A 70 18.13 -13.31 15.81
CA ASP A 70 18.42 -12.15 14.96
C ASP A 70 19.10 -12.54 13.64
N GLU A 71 20.01 -13.51 13.70
CA GLU A 71 20.67 -14.07 12.51
C GLU A 71 19.68 -14.80 11.61
N GLU A 72 18.72 -15.55 12.18
CA GLU A 72 17.66 -16.20 11.39
C GLU A 72 16.73 -15.17 10.74
N ILE A 73 16.34 -14.13 11.46
CA ILE A 73 15.50 -13.03 10.92
C ILE A 73 16.21 -12.36 9.73
N SER A 74 17.48 -11.97 9.88
CA SER A 74 18.25 -11.39 8.76
C SER A 74 18.42 -12.37 7.61
N TRP A 75 18.68 -13.65 7.89
CA TRP A 75 18.82 -14.67 6.86
C TRP A 75 17.53 -14.86 6.05
N ARG A 76 16.38 -14.89 6.71
CA ARG A 76 15.05 -14.98 6.08
C ARG A 76 14.78 -13.75 5.22
N TYR A 77 15.06 -12.57 5.76
CA TYR A 77 14.93 -11.30 5.06
C TYR A 77 15.74 -11.29 3.76
N GLN A 78 17.04 -11.62 3.81
CA GLN A 78 17.90 -11.63 2.63
C GLN A 78 17.36 -12.51 1.50
N ARG A 79 16.75 -13.65 1.82
CA ARG A 79 16.16 -14.53 0.80
C ARG A 79 14.89 -13.94 0.22
N TYR A 80 14.00 -13.48 1.09
CA TYR A 80 12.76 -12.84 0.72
C TYR A 80 12.99 -11.63 -0.20
N ILE A 81 13.82 -10.67 0.22
CA ILE A 81 14.01 -9.42 -0.51
C ILE A 81 14.75 -9.63 -1.83
N LYS A 82 15.76 -10.52 -1.88
CA LYS A 82 16.46 -10.83 -3.13
C LYS A 82 15.51 -11.47 -4.13
N ASP A 83 14.70 -12.44 -3.72
CA ASP A 83 13.74 -13.08 -4.62
C ASP A 83 12.67 -12.09 -5.11
N TYR A 84 12.17 -11.21 -4.24
CA TYR A 84 11.26 -10.13 -4.63
C TYR A 84 11.89 -9.23 -5.70
N LEU A 85 13.10 -8.70 -5.46
CA LEU A 85 13.77 -7.76 -6.36
C LEU A 85 14.16 -8.40 -7.70
N ARG A 86 14.53 -9.69 -7.72
CA ARG A 86 14.78 -10.44 -8.97
C ARG A 86 13.54 -10.52 -9.84
N VAL A 87 12.37 -10.69 -9.20
CA VAL A 87 11.09 -10.76 -9.91
C VAL A 87 10.72 -9.39 -10.45
N VAL A 88 10.96 -8.32 -9.69
CA VAL A 88 10.82 -6.95 -10.18
C VAL A 88 11.69 -6.71 -11.42
N ALA A 89 12.97 -7.10 -11.40
CA ALA A 89 13.84 -7.00 -12.58
C ALA A 89 13.30 -7.80 -13.79
N SER A 90 12.68 -8.96 -13.54
CA SER A 90 12.04 -9.76 -14.59
C SER A 90 10.82 -9.08 -15.20
N ILE A 91 10.08 -8.31 -14.40
CA ILE A 91 8.95 -7.51 -14.87
C ILE A 91 9.46 -6.32 -15.68
N ASP A 92 10.49 -5.64 -15.19
CA ASP A 92 11.12 -4.49 -15.85
C ASP A 92 11.58 -4.82 -17.28
N ASP A 93 12.24 -5.97 -17.50
CA ASP A 93 12.62 -6.43 -18.84
C ASP A 93 11.41 -6.55 -19.79
N ASN A 94 10.26 -7.00 -19.27
CA ASN A 94 9.05 -7.18 -20.07
C ASN A 94 8.30 -5.87 -20.30
N VAL A 95 8.36 -4.93 -19.34
CA VAL A 95 7.90 -3.55 -19.54
C VAL A 95 8.73 -2.91 -20.65
N GLY A 96 10.06 -3.03 -20.60
CA GLY A 96 10.96 -2.53 -21.66
C GLY A 96 10.60 -3.09 -23.04
N ARG A 97 10.38 -4.40 -23.16
CA ARG A 97 9.95 -5.03 -24.43
C ARG A 97 8.61 -4.50 -24.94
N LEU A 98 7.67 -4.19 -24.05
CA LEU A 98 6.38 -3.62 -24.44
C LEU A 98 6.56 -2.20 -24.97
N LEU A 99 7.35 -1.38 -24.29
CA LEU A 99 7.65 0.00 -24.70
C LEU A 99 8.42 0.04 -26.02
N ASP A 100 9.44 -0.81 -26.19
CA ASP A 100 10.21 -0.94 -27.43
C ASP A 100 9.32 -1.31 -28.63
N ASP A 101 8.30 -2.16 -28.42
CA ASP A 101 7.35 -2.54 -29.49
C ASP A 101 6.40 -1.38 -29.85
N LEU A 102 6.00 -0.54 -28.89
CA LEU A 102 5.24 0.68 -29.17
C LEU A 102 6.07 1.64 -30.04
N ASP A 103 7.35 1.85 -29.67
CA ASP A 103 8.27 2.71 -30.41
C ASP A 103 8.53 2.17 -31.83
N ALA A 104 8.85 0.88 -31.96
CA ALA A 104 9.13 0.24 -33.24
C ALA A 104 7.96 0.31 -34.23
N ARG A 105 6.72 0.39 -33.71
CA ARG A 105 5.49 0.53 -34.51
C ARG A 105 5.04 1.98 -34.70
N GLY A 106 5.73 2.94 -34.08
CA GLY A 106 5.33 4.36 -34.11
C GLY A 106 4.00 4.63 -33.41
N LEU A 107 3.70 3.91 -32.33
CA LEU A 107 2.44 4.02 -31.58
C LEU A 107 2.56 4.88 -30.32
N THR A 108 3.78 5.18 -29.88
CA THR A 108 4.07 5.85 -28.59
C THR A 108 3.34 7.18 -28.43
N ASP A 109 3.38 8.06 -29.42
CA ASP A 109 2.73 9.38 -29.35
C ASP A 109 1.20 9.32 -29.27
N ASN A 110 0.60 8.17 -29.62
CA ASN A 110 -0.85 7.94 -29.61
C ASN A 110 -1.25 6.81 -28.65
N THR A 111 -0.44 6.53 -27.64
CA THR A 111 -0.71 5.53 -26.61
C THR A 111 -0.55 6.15 -25.23
N ILE A 112 -1.58 6.06 -24.41
CA ILE A 112 -1.48 6.36 -22.98
C ILE A 112 -0.92 5.11 -22.30
N VAL A 113 0.28 5.20 -21.75
CA VAL A 113 0.89 4.14 -20.95
C VAL A 113 0.78 4.51 -19.48
N VAL A 114 0.20 3.61 -18.69
CA VAL A 114 0.11 3.74 -17.23
C VAL A 114 0.78 2.52 -16.61
N TYR A 115 1.83 2.75 -15.83
CA TYR A 115 2.47 1.72 -15.01
C TYR A 115 2.09 1.97 -13.55
N THR A 116 1.47 0.97 -12.92
CA THR A 116 0.98 1.05 -11.55
C THR A 116 0.95 -0.32 -10.88
N SER A 117 0.75 -0.33 -9.57
CA SER A 117 0.39 -1.52 -8.77
C SER A 117 -1.11 -1.48 -8.39
N ASP A 118 -1.60 -2.57 -7.79
CA ASP A 118 -2.90 -2.65 -7.12
C ASP A 118 -2.83 -2.19 -5.64
N GLN A 119 -1.67 -2.40 -5.00
CA GLN A 119 -1.28 -1.87 -3.70
C GLN A 119 0.26 -1.86 -3.53
N GLY A 120 0.73 -1.33 -2.41
CA GLY A 120 2.11 -1.45 -1.96
C GLY A 120 2.44 -2.85 -1.40
N PHE A 121 3.61 -2.96 -0.75
CA PHE A 121 4.09 -4.20 -0.13
C PHE A 121 5.13 -3.86 0.94
N PHE A 122 5.02 -4.43 2.14
CA PHE A 122 6.09 -4.33 3.14
C PHE A 122 7.29 -5.16 2.68
N LEU A 123 8.43 -4.52 2.49
CA LEU A 123 9.66 -5.15 1.99
C LEU A 123 10.66 -5.42 3.13
N GLY A 124 10.15 -5.79 4.30
CA GLY A 124 10.91 -5.85 5.55
C GLY A 124 10.60 -4.69 6.49
N ASP A 125 9.92 -3.65 6.01
CA ASP A 125 9.51 -2.50 6.81
C ASP A 125 8.67 -2.97 8.00
N HIS A 126 8.96 -2.42 9.17
CA HIS A 126 8.39 -2.87 10.45
C HIS A 126 8.61 -4.35 10.76
N GLY A 127 9.61 -4.98 10.15
CA GLY A 127 9.85 -6.42 10.22
C GLY A 127 8.79 -7.27 9.51
N TRP A 128 7.93 -6.66 8.68
CA TRP A 128 6.83 -7.31 7.99
C TRP A 128 7.12 -7.63 6.52
N PHE A 129 6.36 -8.60 6.00
CA PHE A 129 6.11 -8.82 4.58
C PHE A 129 4.59 -8.74 4.30
N ASP A 130 4.19 -8.83 3.03
CA ASP A 130 2.79 -8.75 2.59
C ASP A 130 2.20 -7.32 2.60
N LYS A 131 0.87 -7.19 2.54
CA LYS A 131 0.13 -5.94 2.29
C LYS A 131 -1.28 -5.99 2.87
N ARG A 132 -1.43 -5.59 4.13
CA ARG A 132 -2.72 -5.71 4.82
C ARG A 132 -3.07 -4.51 5.67
N LEU A 133 -2.08 -3.78 6.14
CA LEU A 133 -2.25 -2.61 7.00
C LEU A 133 -2.17 -1.33 6.18
N MET A 134 -2.74 -0.25 6.71
CA MET A 134 -2.79 1.07 6.09
C MET A 134 -1.47 1.87 6.25
N TYR A 135 -0.34 1.20 6.47
CA TYR A 135 0.96 1.87 6.60
C TYR A 135 1.49 2.17 5.19
N GLU A 136 2.33 3.20 5.06
CA GLU A 136 2.67 3.83 3.77
C GLU A 136 3.26 2.83 2.78
N GLU A 137 4.06 1.87 3.22
CA GLU A 137 4.71 0.87 2.35
C GLU A 137 3.70 -0.12 1.75
N SER A 138 2.60 -0.41 2.46
CA SER A 138 1.50 -1.27 1.98
C SER A 138 0.43 -0.47 1.24
N LEU A 139 0.26 0.79 1.61
CA LEU A 139 -0.77 1.70 1.12
C LEU A 139 -0.39 2.39 -0.19
N SER A 140 0.86 2.84 -0.30
CA SER A 140 1.36 3.64 -1.42
C SER A 140 1.76 2.75 -2.61
N MET A 141 1.49 3.23 -3.81
CA MET A 141 1.75 2.51 -5.06
C MET A 141 2.60 3.35 -6.00
N PRO A 142 3.44 2.72 -6.83
CA PRO A 142 4.03 3.43 -7.97
C PRO A 142 2.91 3.85 -8.93
N LEU A 143 2.99 5.08 -9.45
CA LEU A 143 2.16 5.56 -10.55
C LEU A 143 3.03 6.35 -11.52
N LEU A 144 3.28 5.77 -12.70
CA LEU A 144 3.97 6.43 -13.80
C LEU A 144 3.02 6.50 -15.00
N VAL A 145 2.90 7.69 -15.60
CA VAL A 145 2.08 7.91 -16.79
C VAL A 145 2.97 8.48 -17.89
N GLN A 146 2.91 7.87 -19.06
CA GLN A 146 3.50 8.39 -20.29
C GLN A 146 2.38 8.62 -21.30
N TYR A 147 2.24 9.88 -21.72
CA TYR A 147 1.40 10.25 -22.84
C TYR A 147 1.97 11.54 -23.46
N PRO A 148 2.85 11.44 -24.47
CA PRO A 148 3.64 12.57 -24.97
C PRO A 148 2.85 13.85 -25.34
N PRO A 149 1.60 13.77 -25.86
CA PRO A 149 0.82 14.96 -26.15
C PRO A 149 0.40 15.80 -24.93
N VAL A 150 0.43 15.24 -23.72
CA VAL A 150 -0.10 15.88 -22.49
C VAL A 150 0.93 15.90 -21.36
N VAL A 151 1.68 14.80 -21.18
CA VAL A 151 2.60 14.64 -20.04
C VAL A 151 3.97 15.17 -20.40
N ASP A 152 4.42 16.21 -19.69
CA ASP A 152 5.79 16.68 -19.78
C ASP A 152 6.76 15.64 -19.20
N ALA A 153 7.76 15.24 -19.99
CA ALA A 153 8.73 14.23 -19.58
C ALA A 153 9.52 14.69 -18.35
N GLY A 154 9.55 13.83 -17.32
CA GLY A 154 10.23 14.11 -16.06
C GLY A 154 9.46 15.01 -15.09
N SER A 155 8.22 15.37 -15.41
CA SER A 155 7.32 16.02 -14.44
C SER A 155 6.94 15.06 -13.30
N SER A 156 6.56 15.63 -12.16
CA SER A 156 6.11 14.89 -10.97
C SER A 156 5.01 15.68 -10.25
N SER A 157 4.18 14.96 -9.47
CA SER A 157 3.13 15.54 -8.64
C SER A 157 3.10 14.86 -7.28
N ASP A 158 2.95 15.65 -6.22
CA ASP A 158 2.79 15.17 -4.84
C ASP A 158 1.31 15.19 -4.39
N GLU A 159 0.39 15.34 -5.35
CA GLU A 159 -1.05 15.33 -5.08
C GLU A 159 -1.57 13.91 -4.82
N ILE A 160 -2.59 13.81 -3.97
CA ILE A 160 -3.18 12.51 -3.63
C ILE A 160 -4.03 12.02 -4.80
N VAL A 161 -3.74 10.80 -5.27
CA VAL A 161 -4.51 10.06 -6.28
C VAL A 161 -4.84 8.68 -5.70
N VAL A 162 -6.06 8.19 -5.94
CA VAL A 162 -6.51 6.87 -5.47
C VAL A 162 -6.97 5.97 -6.62
N ASN A 163 -7.09 4.67 -6.37
CA ASN A 163 -7.36 3.65 -7.41
C ASN A 163 -8.65 3.92 -8.21
N VAL A 164 -9.64 4.57 -7.62
CA VAL A 164 -10.91 4.89 -8.29
C VAL A 164 -10.77 6.04 -9.30
N ASP A 165 -9.70 6.83 -9.24
CA ASP A 165 -9.47 7.98 -10.10
C ASP A 165 -8.97 7.59 -11.50
N PHE A 166 -8.46 6.37 -11.69
CA PHE A 166 -7.97 5.89 -12.98
C PHE A 166 -9.08 5.82 -14.04
N CYS A 167 -10.27 5.35 -13.68
CA CYS A 167 -11.39 5.22 -14.61
C CYS A 167 -11.83 6.59 -15.18
N PRO A 168 -12.18 7.61 -14.36
CA PRO A 168 -12.55 8.91 -14.89
C PRO A 168 -11.40 9.57 -15.67
N THR A 169 -10.15 9.37 -15.25
CA THR A 169 -8.98 9.91 -15.97
C THR A 169 -8.81 9.35 -17.37
N LEU A 170 -8.88 8.03 -17.53
CA LEU A 170 -8.75 7.40 -18.84
C LEU A 170 -9.91 7.78 -19.76
N LEU A 171 -11.14 7.89 -19.25
CA LEU A 171 -12.29 8.36 -20.02
C LEU A 171 -12.09 9.80 -20.50
N GLU A 172 -11.63 10.71 -19.63
CA GLU A 172 -11.35 12.10 -19.99
C GLU A 172 -10.26 12.20 -21.06
N LEU A 173 -9.13 11.50 -20.90
CA LEU A 173 -8.03 11.51 -21.87
C LEU A 173 -8.43 10.94 -23.24
N MET A 174 -9.45 10.07 -23.28
CA MET A 174 -9.99 9.48 -24.51
C MET A 174 -11.19 10.25 -25.09
N ASP A 175 -11.56 11.41 -24.51
CA ASP A 175 -12.74 12.20 -24.89
C ASP A 175 -14.05 11.39 -24.82
N VAL A 176 -14.19 10.57 -23.76
CA VAL A 176 -15.38 9.77 -23.49
C VAL A 176 -16.13 10.35 -22.30
N GLU A 177 -17.46 10.51 -22.43
CA GLU A 177 -18.32 10.98 -21.35
C GLU A 177 -18.17 10.09 -20.10
N ILE A 178 -17.88 10.71 -18.95
CA ILE A 178 -17.75 10.02 -17.67
C ILE A 178 -19.15 9.77 -17.09
N PRO A 179 -19.58 8.50 -16.94
CA PRO A 179 -20.89 8.20 -16.35
C PRO A 179 -20.96 8.68 -14.89
N SER A 180 -22.12 9.17 -14.47
CA SER A 180 -22.35 9.64 -13.09
C SER A 180 -22.22 8.55 -12.01
N SER A 181 -22.19 7.27 -12.41
CA SER A 181 -21.94 6.14 -11.52
C SER A 181 -20.46 5.91 -11.22
N VAL A 182 -19.54 6.51 -11.98
CA VAL A 182 -18.10 6.39 -11.76
C VAL A 182 -17.73 7.24 -10.55
N GLN A 183 -17.12 6.59 -9.54
CA GLN A 183 -16.51 7.27 -8.41
C GLN A 183 -15.09 7.73 -8.76
N GLY A 184 -14.54 8.64 -7.96
CA GLY A 184 -13.21 9.21 -8.16
C GLY A 184 -13.23 10.55 -8.89
N ARG A 185 -12.07 11.16 -9.00
CA ARG A 185 -11.83 12.44 -9.67
C ARG A 185 -10.73 12.24 -10.71
N SER A 186 -10.99 12.63 -11.96
CA SER A 186 -9.97 12.56 -12.99
C SER A 186 -8.74 13.39 -12.61
N PHE A 187 -7.56 12.76 -12.68
CA PHE A 187 -6.26 13.39 -12.46
C PHE A 187 -5.59 13.83 -13.76
N ALA A 188 -6.31 13.88 -14.88
CA ALA A 188 -5.77 14.43 -16.13
C ALA A 188 -5.15 15.84 -15.97
N PRO A 189 -5.73 16.77 -15.18
CA PRO A 189 -5.08 18.07 -14.91
C PRO A 189 -3.76 17.98 -14.14
N LEU A 190 -3.47 16.86 -13.46
CA LEU A 190 -2.16 16.67 -12.83
C LEU A 190 -1.08 16.31 -13.86
N LEU A 191 -1.47 15.75 -15.01
CA LEU A 191 -0.56 15.27 -16.04
C LEU A 191 0.10 16.40 -16.83
N ASP A 192 -0.58 17.53 -16.97
CA ASP A 192 -0.06 18.74 -17.64
C ASP A 192 0.34 19.85 -16.63
N GLY A 193 0.39 19.50 -15.33
CA GLY A 193 0.78 20.41 -14.26
C GLY A 193 -0.27 21.48 -13.90
N SER A 194 -1.52 21.34 -14.38
CA SER A 194 -2.63 22.25 -14.11
C SER A 194 -3.50 21.86 -12.91
N ALA A 195 -2.88 21.29 -11.86
CA ALA A 195 -3.57 20.86 -10.65
C ALA A 195 -4.54 21.93 -10.10
N PRO A 196 -5.84 21.63 -9.96
CA PRO A 196 -6.82 22.55 -9.41
C PRO A 196 -6.54 22.93 -7.95
N ASP A 197 -6.85 24.17 -7.57
CA ASP A 197 -6.70 24.66 -6.18
C ASP A 197 -7.50 23.84 -5.14
N ASP A 198 -8.58 23.19 -5.57
CA ASP A 198 -9.45 22.37 -4.73
C ASP A 198 -9.15 20.87 -4.84
N TRP A 199 -7.94 20.48 -5.24
CA TRP A 199 -7.54 19.08 -5.31
C TRP A 199 -7.64 18.38 -3.94
N PRO A 200 -8.09 17.11 -3.86
CA PRO A 200 -8.23 16.40 -2.59
C PRO A 200 -6.95 16.40 -1.75
N GLN A 201 -7.09 16.79 -0.48
CA GLN A 201 -5.99 16.81 0.50
C GLN A 201 -6.00 15.60 1.45
N SER A 202 -6.91 14.66 1.20
CA SER A 202 -7.14 13.46 2.01
C SER A 202 -7.62 12.31 1.13
N MET A 203 -7.42 11.08 1.60
CA MET A 203 -8.04 9.88 1.04
C MET A 203 -8.64 8.98 2.11
N TYR A 204 -9.59 8.15 1.69
CA TYR A 204 -10.24 7.13 2.50
C TYR A 204 -9.72 5.75 2.15
N TYR A 205 -9.45 4.95 3.17
CA TYR A 205 -9.05 3.55 3.04
C TYR A 205 -9.99 2.64 3.82
N ARG A 206 -10.26 1.45 3.27
CA ARG A 206 -11.09 0.42 3.91
C ARG A 206 -10.52 -0.98 3.64
N TYR A 207 -10.38 -1.75 4.71
CA TYR A 207 -10.01 -3.16 4.70
C TYR A 207 -11.03 -3.99 5.49
N TRP A 208 -11.59 -5.03 4.86
CA TRP A 208 -12.76 -5.74 5.39
C TRP A 208 -12.45 -7.05 6.10
N MET A 209 -11.30 -7.67 5.85
CA MET A 209 -11.00 -8.98 6.44
C MET A 209 -10.62 -8.82 7.90
N HIS A 210 -11.17 -9.69 8.75
CA HIS A 210 -10.84 -9.81 10.16
C HIS A 210 -10.41 -11.25 10.42
N HIS A 211 -9.23 -11.47 11.00
CA HIS A 211 -8.71 -12.82 11.27
C HIS A 211 -8.82 -13.78 10.08
N ASP A 212 -8.19 -13.46 8.96
CA ASP A 212 -8.22 -14.31 7.75
C ASP A 212 -7.47 -15.66 7.90
N GLY A 213 -6.97 -15.95 9.10
CA GLY A 213 -6.23 -17.16 9.47
C GLY A 213 -4.77 -17.16 9.00
N ALA A 214 -4.49 -16.56 7.85
CA ALA A 214 -3.16 -16.53 7.24
C ALA A 214 -2.28 -15.40 7.79
N HIS A 215 -2.82 -14.18 7.87
CA HIS A 215 -2.10 -12.97 8.29
C HIS A 215 -2.63 -12.43 9.62
N ASP A 216 -3.82 -12.89 10.04
CA ASP A 216 -4.46 -12.49 11.29
C ASP A 216 -4.67 -10.97 11.41
N CYS A 217 -4.81 -10.30 10.26
CA CYS A 217 -4.96 -8.86 10.21
C CYS A 217 -6.37 -8.42 10.66
N PRO A 218 -6.46 -7.32 11.42
CA PRO A 218 -7.72 -6.76 11.86
C PRO A 218 -8.45 -6.06 10.71
N ALA A 219 -9.78 -6.07 10.75
CA ALA A 219 -10.56 -5.23 9.85
C ALA A 219 -10.48 -3.76 10.27
N HIS A 220 -10.28 -2.85 9.32
CA HIS A 220 -10.00 -1.45 9.61
C HIS A 220 -10.38 -0.49 8.49
N TYR A 221 -10.40 0.79 8.83
CA TYR A 221 -10.51 1.89 7.87
C TYR A 221 -9.72 3.09 8.40
N GLY A 222 -9.50 4.07 7.56
CA GLY A 222 -8.82 5.28 7.99
C GLY A 222 -8.85 6.40 6.98
N VAL A 223 -8.29 7.52 7.40
CA VAL A 223 -8.04 8.70 6.59
C VAL A 223 -6.55 8.99 6.59
N ARG A 224 -6.02 9.33 5.42
CA ARG A 224 -4.65 9.82 5.25
C ARG A 224 -4.69 11.18 4.57
N THR A 225 -4.10 12.18 5.20
CA THR A 225 -3.87 13.50 4.60
C THR A 225 -2.41 13.60 4.15
N LYS A 226 -2.00 14.75 3.62
CA LYS A 226 -0.56 14.98 3.32
C LYS A 226 0.33 14.97 4.56
N THR A 227 -0.22 15.13 5.77
CA THR A 227 0.57 15.35 6.99
C THR A 227 0.25 14.38 8.12
N HIS A 228 -0.92 13.75 8.12
CA HIS A 228 -1.33 12.87 9.21
C HIS A 228 -2.13 11.67 8.70
N LYS A 229 -2.14 10.60 9.50
CA LYS A 229 -2.91 9.39 9.24
C LYS A 229 -3.65 8.95 10.49
N LEU A 230 -4.96 8.69 10.37
CA LEU A 230 -5.79 8.15 11.44
C LEU A 230 -6.37 6.81 11.00
N ILE A 231 -6.11 5.76 11.77
CA ILE A 231 -6.56 4.39 11.50
C ILE A 231 -7.47 3.93 12.63
N CYS A 232 -8.59 3.33 12.28
CA CYS A 232 -9.53 2.69 13.19
C CYS A 232 -9.56 1.19 12.90
N TYR A 233 -9.08 0.41 13.86
CA TYR A 233 -9.22 -1.04 13.89
C TYR A 233 -10.53 -1.38 14.58
N TYR A 234 -11.57 -1.64 13.79
CA TYR A 234 -12.91 -1.90 14.32
C TYR A 234 -13.13 -3.36 14.73
N ASN A 235 -12.18 -4.22 14.39
CA ASN A 235 -12.02 -5.58 14.92
C ASN A 235 -13.30 -6.42 14.90
N ASP A 236 -14.08 -6.32 13.82
CA ASP A 236 -15.34 -7.02 13.66
C ASP A 236 -15.39 -7.70 12.28
N PRO A 237 -15.76 -8.99 12.19
CA PRO A 237 -15.85 -9.65 10.90
C PRO A 237 -17.00 -9.13 10.02
N LEU A 238 -18.01 -8.45 10.59
CA LEU A 238 -19.18 -7.93 9.86
C LEU A 238 -19.84 -8.95 8.92
N ASP A 239 -19.82 -10.22 9.31
CA ASP A 239 -20.25 -11.37 8.50
C ASP A 239 -19.64 -11.42 7.08
N GLN A 240 -18.47 -10.79 6.89
CA GLN A 240 -17.79 -10.77 5.60
C GLN A 240 -17.26 -12.16 5.23
N PRO A 241 -17.41 -12.61 3.97
CA PRO A 241 -16.86 -13.88 3.53
C PRO A 241 -15.34 -13.93 3.74
N GLY A 242 -14.87 -14.92 4.51
CA GLY A 242 -13.45 -15.10 4.82
C GLY A 242 -12.96 -14.35 6.07
N ALA A 243 -13.82 -13.54 6.71
CA ALA A 243 -13.55 -12.96 8.02
C ALA A 243 -14.03 -13.91 9.15
N HIS A 244 -13.29 -13.95 10.25
CA HIS A 244 -13.47 -14.90 11.34
C HIS A 244 -13.32 -14.24 12.71
N GLY A 245 -13.51 -15.04 13.78
CA GLY A 245 -13.27 -14.63 15.16
C GLY A 245 -14.43 -13.83 15.76
N PRO A 246 -14.37 -13.54 17.07
CA PRO A 246 -15.31 -12.64 17.71
C PRO A 246 -15.02 -11.19 17.31
N THR A 247 -15.99 -10.31 17.56
CA THR A 247 -15.73 -8.87 17.64
C THR A 247 -14.83 -8.58 18.85
N GLU A 248 -13.78 -7.81 18.67
CA GLU A 248 -12.84 -7.38 19.73
C GLU A 248 -12.94 -5.86 19.97
N PRO A 249 -12.38 -5.33 21.07
CA PRO A 249 -12.38 -3.89 21.32
C PRO A 249 -11.77 -3.11 20.16
N MET A 250 -12.36 -1.95 19.86
CA MET A 250 -11.85 -1.06 18.83
C MET A 250 -10.56 -0.39 19.30
N GLU A 251 -9.60 -0.28 18.39
CA GLU A 251 -8.31 0.39 18.63
C GLU A 251 -8.05 1.46 17.58
N TRP A 252 -7.22 2.45 17.92
CA TRP A 252 -6.91 3.58 17.06
C TRP A 252 -5.41 3.82 16.99
N GLU A 253 -4.95 4.25 15.83
CA GLU A 253 -3.61 4.78 15.63
C GLU A 253 -3.68 6.15 14.96
N LEU A 254 -2.83 7.07 15.42
CA LEU A 254 -2.64 8.39 14.82
C LEU A 254 -1.15 8.61 14.59
N PHE A 255 -0.76 8.93 13.35
CA PHE A 255 0.62 9.23 12.98
C PHE A 255 0.72 10.66 12.40
N ASP A 256 1.76 11.38 12.83
CA ASP A 256 2.22 12.64 12.24
C ASP A 256 3.27 12.31 11.18
N LEU A 257 2.87 12.29 9.91
CA LEU A 257 3.73 11.87 8.80
C LEU A 257 4.86 12.86 8.50
N VAL A 258 4.82 14.07 9.08
CA VAL A 258 5.88 15.07 8.92
C VAL A 258 6.97 14.85 9.96
N ALA A 259 6.59 14.64 11.22
CA ALA A 259 7.53 14.38 12.30
C ALA A 259 8.01 12.91 12.32
N ASP A 260 7.18 12.00 11.83
CA ASP A 260 7.34 10.56 11.86
C ASP A 260 6.95 9.94 10.50
N PRO A 261 7.79 10.11 9.46
CA PRO A 261 7.50 9.60 8.12
C PRO A 261 7.50 8.07 8.04
N TYR A 262 8.03 7.40 9.07
CA TYR A 262 8.07 5.95 9.18
C TYR A 262 6.94 5.40 10.06
N GLU A 263 6.04 6.27 10.53
CA GLU A 263 4.86 5.88 11.30
C GLU A 263 5.17 5.08 12.56
N VAL A 264 6.37 5.21 13.16
CA VAL A 264 6.78 4.38 14.30
C VAL A 264 6.18 4.81 15.65
N ASN A 265 5.65 6.03 15.74
CA ASN A 265 5.16 6.66 16.95
C ASN A 265 3.64 6.91 16.86
N ASN A 266 2.87 6.03 17.49
CA ASN A 266 1.43 6.25 17.63
C ASN A 266 1.15 7.36 18.66
N VAL A 267 0.66 8.51 18.21
CA VAL A 267 0.37 9.70 19.03
C VAL A 267 -1.11 9.84 19.40
N ILE A 268 -1.91 8.78 19.28
CA ILE A 268 -3.37 8.83 19.51
C ILE A 268 -3.77 9.30 20.92
N GLU A 269 -2.95 9.00 21.92
CA GLU A 269 -3.15 9.40 23.33
C GLU A 269 -2.44 10.71 23.70
N ASP A 270 -1.68 11.32 22.77
CA ASP A 270 -1.00 12.58 23.05
C ASP A 270 -1.98 13.76 22.99
N ALA A 271 -2.14 14.44 24.11
CA ALA A 271 -3.00 15.61 24.24
C ALA A 271 -2.63 16.76 23.29
N ALA A 272 -1.37 16.83 22.81
CA ALA A 272 -0.96 17.80 21.80
C ALA A 272 -1.63 17.59 20.44
N TYR A 273 -2.07 16.36 20.14
CA TYR A 273 -2.72 15.98 18.89
C TYR A 273 -4.25 15.89 19.00
N ALA A 274 -4.85 16.32 20.12
CA ALA A 274 -6.29 16.20 20.35
C ALA A 274 -7.14 16.92 19.29
N ASP A 275 -6.76 18.14 18.90
CA ASP A 275 -7.47 18.89 17.85
C ASP A 275 -7.29 18.24 16.47
N VAL A 276 -6.07 17.76 16.15
CA VAL A 276 -5.78 17.03 14.91
C VAL A 276 -6.61 15.76 14.81
N ARG A 277 -6.72 14.99 15.91
CA ARG A 277 -7.57 13.80 15.98
C ARG A 277 -9.02 14.15 15.64
N LEU A 278 -9.59 15.21 16.22
CA LEU A 278 -10.96 15.63 15.95
C LEU A 278 -11.18 16.05 14.49
N GLU A 279 -10.21 16.75 13.90
CA GLU A 279 -10.24 17.12 12.48
C GLU A 279 -10.25 15.88 11.58
N LEU A 280 -9.38 14.90 11.86
CA LEU A 280 -9.30 13.66 11.09
C LEU A 280 -10.53 12.77 11.28
N GLU A 281 -11.11 12.68 12.48
CA GLU A 281 -12.37 11.96 12.71
C GLU A 281 -13.54 12.58 11.92
N ALA A 282 -13.61 13.91 11.87
CA ALA A 282 -14.60 14.63 11.09
C ALA A 282 -14.41 14.41 9.58
N GLU A 283 -13.16 14.47 9.11
CA GLU A 283 -12.83 14.25 7.71
C GLU A 283 -13.09 12.81 7.27
N LEU A 284 -12.73 11.83 8.10
CA LEU A 284 -13.05 10.42 7.90
C LEU A 284 -14.56 10.20 7.75
N SER A 285 -15.35 10.86 8.61
CA SER A 285 -16.82 10.79 8.54
C SER A 285 -17.36 11.40 7.26
N ARG A 286 -16.81 12.55 6.82
CA ARG A 286 -17.17 13.19 5.54
C ARG A 286 -16.84 12.30 4.35
N LEU A 287 -15.68 11.67 4.34
CA LEU A 287 -15.25 10.77 3.27
C LEU A 287 -16.11 9.51 3.20
N GLN A 288 -16.41 8.89 4.35
CA GLN A 288 -17.34 7.74 4.43
C GLN A 288 -18.70 8.06 3.82
N ILE A 289 -19.30 9.20 4.19
CA ILE A 289 -20.57 9.67 3.62
C ILE A 289 -20.46 9.88 2.10
N THR A 290 -19.34 10.44 1.65
CA THR A 290 -19.09 10.76 0.24
C THR A 290 -19.08 9.50 -0.63
N VAL A 291 -18.47 8.41 -0.15
CA VAL A 291 -18.41 7.14 -0.89
C VAL A 291 -19.58 6.20 -0.58
N GLY A 292 -20.51 6.62 0.28
CA GLY A 292 -21.67 5.82 0.70
C GLY A 292 -21.32 4.68 1.66
N ASP A 293 -20.14 4.71 2.29
CA ASP A 293 -19.76 3.73 3.30
C ASP A 293 -20.37 4.10 4.66
N THR A 294 -21.05 3.13 5.27
CA THR A 294 -21.70 3.36 6.57
C THR A 294 -20.65 3.19 7.66
N ALA A 295 -20.40 4.27 8.39
CA ALA A 295 -19.49 4.26 9.54
C ALA A 295 -19.81 3.11 10.51
N TYR A 296 -18.82 2.25 10.75
CA TYR A 296 -18.91 1.14 11.69
C TYR A 296 -17.69 1.12 12.64
N PRO A 297 -17.85 1.13 13.97
CA PRO A 297 -19.10 1.37 14.66
C PRO A 297 -19.65 2.77 14.32
N PRO A 298 -20.96 3.00 14.47
CA PRO A 298 -21.54 4.32 14.20
C PRO A 298 -20.83 5.37 15.08
N PRO A 299 -20.73 6.65 14.64
CA PRO A 299 -19.97 7.67 15.37
C PRO A 299 -20.37 7.83 16.84
N SER A 300 -21.64 7.56 17.17
CA SER A 300 -22.16 7.59 18.55
C SER A 300 -21.61 6.49 19.46
N ALA A 301 -21.11 5.40 18.89
CA ALA A 301 -20.56 4.23 19.59
C ALA A 301 -19.02 4.25 19.66
N ARG A 302 -18.35 5.24 19.06
CA ARG A 302 -16.89 5.46 19.15
C ARG A 302 -16.44 6.04 20.51
N LYS A 303 -17.24 5.88 21.57
CA LYS A 303 -16.99 6.49 22.89
C LYS A 303 -16.09 5.60 23.75
N ASN A 304 -15.03 6.26 24.25
CA ASN A 304 -13.96 5.83 25.16
C ASN A 304 -12.89 5.00 24.48
#